data_AF-A0A2A2JWU4-F1
#
_entry.id   AF-A0A2A2JWU4-F1
#
_cell.length_a   1.000
_cell.length_b   1.000
_cell.length_c   1.000
_cell.angle_alpha   90.00
_cell.angle_beta   90.00
_cell.angle_gamma   90.00
#
_symmetry.space_group_name_H-M   'P 1'
#
loop_
_entity.id
_entity.type
_entity.pdbx_description
1 polymer ?
#
loop_
_entity_poly.entity_id
_entity_poly.type
_entity_poly.pdbx_seq_one_letter_code
_entity_poly.pdbx_strand_id
1 'polypeptide(L)'
;MTRYDRRFWFLAAGLAATAGYVDAVGFLRLGGFFVSFMSGNSTRFAVGAVTNAHVAYVAGALIAGFAAGVAGGTWLSARHGGGRLPVSLLLMGALLALAAASDGRSPAMATSLMMAAAMGAANTIFQRDGER
;
A
#
# COMPACT_ATOMS: atom_id res chain seq x y z
N MET A 1 13.42 -8.50 -24.95
CA MET A 1 13.96 -8.17 -23.61
C MET A 1 13.93 -6.66 -23.45
N THR A 2 12.96 -6.12 -22.71
CA THR A 2 12.87 -4.69 -22.42
C THR A 2 14.02 -4.32 -21.47
N ARG A 3 15.06 -3.67 -21.99
CA ARG A 3 16.14 -3.10 -21.16
C ARG A 3 15.55 -1.95 -20.34
N TYR A 4 15.23 -2.20 -19.08
CA TYR A 4 14.95 -1.14 -18.13
C TYR A 4 16.21 -0.31 -17.92
N ASP A 5 16.05 1.00 -17.99
CA ASP A 5 17.14 1.94 -17.72
C ASP A 5 17.66 1.75 -16.29
N ARG A 6 18.97 1.93 -16.06
CA ARG A 6 19.61 1.69 -14.75
C ARG A 6 18.92 2.48 -13.63
N ARG A 7 18.38 3.64 -13.95
CA ARG A 7 17.62 4.52 -13.04
C ARG A 7 16.33 3.85 -12.53
N PHE A 8 15.66 3.08 -13.38
CA PHE A 8 14.43 2.37 -12.99
C PHE A 8 14.70 1.25 -11.98
N TRP A 9 15.84 0.58 -12.09
CA TRP A 9 16.26 -0.43 -11.12
C TRP A 9 16.48 0.17 -9.72
N PHE A 10 17.16 1.32 -9.63
CA PHE A 10 17.34 2.00 -8.34
C PHE A 10 16.01 2.47 -7.75
N LEU A 11 15.11 2.99 -8.57
CA LEU A 11 13.77 3.35 -8.13
C LEU A 11 13.00 2.13 -7.60
N ALA A 12 12.99 1.03 -8.35
CA ALA A 12 12.31 -0.19 -7.93
C ALA A 12 12.89 -0.76 -6.63
N ALA A 13 14.21 -0.76 -6.48
CA ALA A 13 14.89 -1.16 -5.24
C ALA A 13 14.51 -0.26 -4.06
N GLY A 14 14.47 1.06 -4.26
CA GLY A 14 14.06 2.01 -3.23
C GLY A 14 12.58 1.83 -2.82
N LEU A 15 11.70 1.60 -3.79
CA LEU A 15 10.28 1.32 -3.54
C LEU A 15 10.09 0.00 -2.80
N ALA A 16 10.83 -1.05 -3.18
CA ALA A 16 10.80 -2.34 -2.49
C ALA A 16 11.30 -2.22 -1.04
N ALA A 17 12.40 -1.50 -0.81
CA ALA A 17 12.91 -1.24 0.53
C ALA A 17 11.88 -0.45 1.38
N THR A 18 11.24 0.54 0.80
CA THR A 18 10.20 1.34 1.48
C THR A 18 8.98 0.48 1.82
N ALA A 19 8.52 -0.36 0.89
CA ALA A 19 7.41 -1.28 1.13
C ALA A 19 7.73 -2.28 2.25
N GLY A 20 8.93 -2.87 2.24
CA GLY A 20 9.39 -3.76 3.31
C GLY A 20 9.47 -3.08 4.67
N TYR A 21 9.93 -1.83 4.72
CA TYR A 21 9.96 -1.03 5.95
C TYR A 21 8.55 -0.77 6.50
N VAL A 22 7.62 -0.32 5.64
CA VAL A 22 6.22 -0.07 6.03
C VAL A 22 5.55 -1.36 6.51
N ASP A 23 5.86 -2.50 5.89
CA ASP A 23 5.40 -3.82 6.34
C ASP A 23 5.94 -4.20 7.71
N ALA A 24 7.21 -3.95 8.00
CA ALA A 24 7.78 -4.20 9.32
C ALA A 24 7.08 -3.34 10.39
N VAL A 25 6.84 -2.06 10.09
CA VAL A 25 6.10 -1.16 11.00
C VAL A 25 4.66 -1.66 11.22
N GLY A 26 3.96 -2.01 10.15
CA GLY A 26 2.60 -2.55 10.22
C GLY A 26 2.53 -3.86 11.01
N PHE A 27 3.47 -4.77 10.78
CA PHE A 27 3.55 -6.06 11.46
C PHE A 27 3.71 -5.88 12.97
N LEU A 28 4.65 -5.02 13.38
CA LEU A 28 4.89 -4.71 14.79
C LEU A 28 3.67 -4.04 15.45
N ARG A 29 2.95 -3.18 14.73
CA ARG A 29 1.79 -2.46 15.29
C ARG A 29 0.50 -3.27 15.36
N LEU A 30 0.27 -4.15 14.40
CA LEU A 30 -1.00 -4.86 14.25
C LEU A 30 -0.96 -6.28 14.84
N GLY A 31 0.13 -6.65 15.51
CA GLY A 31 0.28 -8.01 16.06
C GLY A 31 0.44 -9.06 14.95
N GLY A 32 1.10 -8.67 13.86
CA GLY A 32 1.57 -9.59 12.83
C GLY A 32 0.97 -9.42 11.44
N PHE A 33 0.17 -8.38 11.15
CA PHE A 33 -0.38 -8.14 9.80
C PHE A 33 0.53 -7.27 8.95
N PHE A 34 0.51 -7.51 7.65
CA PHE A 34 1.31 -6.75 6.69
C PHE A 34 0.44 -5.69 6.01
N VAL A 35 1.02 -4.58 5.63
CA VAL A 35 0.29 -3.44 5.05
C VAL A 35 0.39 -3.44 3.52
N SER A 36 1.39 -4.11 2.97
CA SER A 36 1.67 -4.25 1.54
C SER A 36 1.46 -5.69 1.04
N PHE A 37 1.69 -6.70 1.90
CA PHE A 37 1.59 -8.12 1.51
C PHE A 37 0.15 -8.68 1.55
N MET A 38 -0.68 -8.28 0.59
CA MET A 38 -2.11 -8.60 0.56
C MET A 38 -2.44 -10.10 0.44
N SER A 39 -1.57 -10.91 -0.19
CA SER A 39 -1.79 -12.36 -0.28
C SER A 39 -1.81 -13.03 1.10
N GLY A 40 -1.01 -12.55 2.07
CA GLY A 40 -1.04 -13.07 3.43
C GLY A 40 -2.29 -12.62 4.19
N ASN A 41 -2.70 -11.37 3.99
CA ASN A 41 -3.90 -10.82 4.63
C ASN A 41 -5.18 -11.49 4.14
N SER A 42 -5.29 -11.84 2.85
CA SER A 42 -6.47 -12.53 2.33
C SER A 42 -6.63 -13.93 2.93
N THR A 43 -5.51 -14.67 3.14
CA THR A 43 -5.54 -15.94 3.88
C THR A 43 -6.02 -15.73 5.32
N ARG A 44 -5.49 -14.71 6.00
CA ARG A 44 -5.92 -14.39 7.37
C ARG A 44 -7.37 -13.92 7.46
N PHE A 45 -7.84 -13.21 6.45
CA PHE A 45 -9.25 -12.83 6.32
C PHE A 45 -10.12 -14.08 6.26
N ALA A 46 -9.81 -15.00 5.34
CA ALA A 46 -10.57 -16.24 5.15
C ALA A 46 -10.57 -17.13 6.40
N VAL A 47 -9.40 -17.34 7.01
CA VAL A 47 -9.28 -18.12 8.24
C VAL A 47 -9.98 -17.41 9.40
N GLY A 48 -9.79 -16.10 9.54
CA GLY A 48 -10.42 -15.28 10.56
C GLY A 48 -11.94 -15.26 10.46
N ALA A 49 -12.50 -15.29 9.24
CA ALA A 49 -13.95 -15.28 9.03
C ALA A 49 -14.64 -16.48 9.70
N VAL A 50 -13.90 -17.58 9.90
CA VAL A 50 -14.38 -18.80 10.58
C VAL A 50 -13.91 -18.87 12.03
N THR A 51 -12.70 -18.40 12.32
CA THR A 51 -12.04 -18.64 13.62
C THR A 51 -12.05 -17.44 14.57
N ASN A 52 -11.97 -16.22 14.04
CA ASN A 52 -11.84 -15.00 14.83
C ASN A 52 -12.25 -13.75 14.02
N ALA A 53 -13.43 -13.20 14.33
CA ALA A 53 -14.00 -12.05 13.63
C ALA A 53 -13.11 -10.80 13.67
N HIS A 54 -12.31 -10.60 14.74
CA HIS A 54 -11.38 -9.47 14.82
C HIS A 54 -10.23 -9.62 13.82
N VAL A 55 -9.67 -10.81 13.68
CA VAL A 55 -8.63 -11.11 12.66
C VAL A 55 -9.17 -10.86 11.25
N ALA A 56 -10.39 -11.30 10.98
CA ALA A 56 -11.07 -11.02 9.72
C ALA A 56 -11.26 -9.52 9.50
N TYR A 57 -11.76 -8.81 10.50
CA TYR A 57 -11.96 -7.37 10.41
C TYR A 57 -10.67 -6.62 10.09
N VAL A 58 -9.58 -6.90 10.81
CA VAL A 58 -8.27 -6.25 10.58
C VAL A 58 -7.75 -6.54 9.17
N ALA A 59 -7.73 -7.80 8.75
CA ALA A 59 -7.29 -8.16 7.41
C ALA A 59 -8.15 -7.51 6.31
N GLY A 60 -9.48 -7.55 6.48
CA GLY A 60 -10.43 -6.98 5.54
C GLY A 60 -10.28 -5.46 5.43
N ALA A 61 -10.09 -4.77 6.56
CA ALA A 61 -9.86 -3.33 6.59
C ALA A 61 -8.56 -2.95 5.85
N LEU A 62 -7.47 -3.69 6.05
CA LEU A 62 -6.21 -3.45 5.33
C LEU A 62 -6.35 -3.69 3.83
N ILE A 63 -7.05 -4.76 3.42
CA ILE A 63 -7.34 -5.03 2.01
C ILE A 63 -8.16 -3.90 1.39
N ALA A 64 -9.20 -3.43 2.10
CA ALA A 64 -10.03 -2.33 1.63
C ALA A 64 -9.24 -1.02 1.52
N GLY A 65 -8.40 -0.70 2.51
CA GLY A 65 -7.52 0.47 2.49
C GLY A 65 -6.52 0.43 1.32
N PHE A 66 -5.91 -0.73 1.08
CA PHE A 66 -5.03 -0.95 -0.07
C PHE A 66 -5.77 -0.76 -1.39
N ALA A 67 -6.93 -1.40 -1.56
CA ALA A 67 -7.75 -1.26 -2.77
C ALA A 67 -8.20 0.18 -3.01
N ALA A 68 -8.54 0.93 -1.95
CA ALA A 68 -8.85 2.35 -2.04
C ALA A 68 -7.64 3.17 -2.50
N GLY A 69 -6.44 2.84 -2.02
CA GLY A 69 -5.18 3.42 -2.48
C GLY A 69 -4.92 3.20 -3.97
N VAL A 70 -5.12 1.95 -4.45
CA VAL A 70 -5.00 1.61 -5.88
C VAL A 70 -6.01 2.40 -6.70
N ALA A 71 -7.28 2.41 -6.29
CA ALA A 71 -8.35 3.12 -7.00
C ALA A 71 -8.07 4.64 -7.06
N GLY A 72 -7.66 5.23 -5.94
CA GLY A 72 -7.29 6.65 -5.85
C GLY A 72 -6.07 7.00 -6.71
N GLY A 73 -5.02 6.18 -6.66
CA GLY A 73 -3.82 6.37 -7.48
C GLY A 73 -4.10 6.28 -8.98
N THR A 74 -4.89 5.29 -9.40
CA THR A 74 -5.31 5.13 -10.80
C THR A 74 -6.18 6.29 -11.26
N TRP A 75 -7.18 6.68 -10.46
CA TRP A 75 -8.08 7.79 -10.79
C TRP A 75 -7.33 9.13 -10.88
N LEU A 76 -6.45 9.41 -9.92
CA LEU A 76 -5.69 10.66 -9.89
C LEU A 76 -4.72 10.74 -11.08
N SER A 77 -4.06 9.62 -11.40
CA SER A 77 -3.15 9.53 -12.55
C SER A 77 -3.88 9.64 -13.89
N ALA A 78 -5.12 9.14 -13.98
CA ALA A 78 -5.93 9.29 -15.19
C ALA A 78 -6.39 10.75 -15.41
N ARG A 79 -6.60 11.51 -14.34
CA ARG A 79 -7.00 12.93 -14.42
C ARG A 79 -5.85 13.89 -14.71
N HIS A 80 -4.64 13.55 -14.25
CA HIS A 80 -3.47 14.42 -14.39
C HIS A 80 -2.59 13.88 -15.52
N GLY A 81 -2.54 14.60 -16.65
CA GLY A 81 -1.71 14.24 -17.81
C GLY A 81 -0.18 14.23 -17.58
N GLY A 82 0.28 14.42 -16.34
CA GLY A 82 1.69 14.43 -15.92
C GLY A 82 2.32 13.04 -15.76
N GLY A 83 1.60 11.96 -16.07
CA GLY A 83 2.08 10.59 -16.00
C GLY A 83 1.85 9.92 -14.65
N ARG A 84 1.70 8.58 -14.67
CA ARG A 84 1.34 7.77 -13.48
C ARG A 84 2.39 7.79 -12.38
N LEU A 85 3.67 7.76 -12.75
CA LEU A 85 4.79 7.66 -11.82
C LEU A 85 4.83 8.81 -10.79
N PRO A 86 4.92 10.11 -11.19
CA PRO A 86 5.00 11.20 -10.23
C PRO A 86 3.75 11.32 -9.37
N VAL A 87 2.56 11.11 -9.94
CA VAL A 87 1.29 11.18 -9.22
C VAL A 87 1.21 10.10 -8.13
N SER A 88 1.57 8.86 -8.47
CA SER A 88 1.53 7.73 -7.54
C SER A 88 2.57 7.89 -6.43
N LEU A 89 3.78 8.38 -6.74
CA LEU A 89 4.83 8.67 -5.77
C LEU A 89 4.42 9.79 -4.80
N LEU A 90 3.83 10.88 -5.31
CA LEU A 90 3.36 11.99 -4.47
C LEU A 90 2.23 11.54 -3.55
N LEU A 91 1.27 10.76 -4.06
CA LEU A 91 0.18 10.22 -3.26
C LEU A 91 0.69 9.27 -2.17
N MET A 92 1.58 8.34 -2.53
CA MET A 92 2.25 7.44 -1.59
C MET A 92 2.98 8.25 -0.49
N GLY A 93 3.81 9.22 -0.89
CA GLY A 93 4.57 10.05 0.03
C GLY A 93 3.69 10.88 0.97
N ALA A 94 2.62 11.49 0.45
CA ALA A 94 1.67 12.28 1.24
C ALA A 94 0.94 11.41 2.28
N LEU A 95 0.48 10.22 1.89
CA LEU A 95 -0.19 9.30 2.80
C LEU A 95 0.73 8.78 3.90
N LEU A 96 2.00 8.46 3.58
CA LEU A 96 2.99 8.07 4.59
C LEU A 96 3.36 9.22 5.52
N ALA A 97 3.49 10.45 5.01
CA ALA A 97 3.74 11.63 5.82
C ALA A 97 2.58 11.92 6.78
N LEU A 98 1.33 11.77 6.32
CA LEU A 98 0.14 11.90 7.17
C LEU A 98 0.08 10.79 8.22
N ALA A 99 0.41 9.54 7.86
CA ALA A 99 0.48 8.43 8.81
C ALA A 99 1.52 8.70 9.92
N ALA A 100 2.70 9.21 9.54
CA ALA A 100 3.75 9.57 10.49
C ALA A 100 3.36 10.77 11.38
N ALA A 101 2.73 11.81 10.81
CA ALA A 101 2.31 13.00 11.54
C ALA A 101 1.15 12.73 12.52
N SER A 102 0.28 11.78 12.17
CA SER A 102 -0.85 11.35 13.01
C SER A 102 -0.48 10.29 14.05
N ASP A 103 0.76 9.77 14.01
CA ASP A 103 1.22 8.77 14.95
C ASP A 103 1.17 9.27 16.40
N GLY A 104 0.72 8.41 17.32
CA GLY A 104 0.45 8.73 18.72
C GLY A 104 -0.78 9.59 18.98
N ARG A 105 -1.41 10.17 17.93
CA ARG A 105 -2.65 10.98 18.03
C ARG A 105 -3.88 10.27 17.49
N SER A 106 -3.67 9.24 16.66
CA SER A 106 -4.73 8.48 15.99
C SER A 106 -4.68 6.99 16.38
N PRO A 107 -5.81 6.27 16.31
CA PRO A 107 -5.83 4.82 16.52
C PRO A 107 -4.85 4.11 15.59
N ALA A 108 -4.21 3.03 16.07
CA ALA A 108 -3.25 2.25 15.28
C ALA A 108 -3.84 1.72 13.95
N MET A 109 -5.15 1.43 13.93
CA MET A 109 -5.85 1.04 12.71
C MET A 109 -5.88 2.18 11.68
N ALA A 110 -6.15 3.42 12.11
CA ALA A 110 -6.24 4.55 11.20
C ALA A 110 -4.90 4.85 10.51
N THR A 111 -3.81 4.86 11.29
CA THR A 111 -2.45 5.03 10.73
C THR A 111 -2.07 3.87 9.81
N SER A 112 -2.47 2.63 10.16
CA SER A 112 -2.24 1.45 9.31
C SER A 112 -3.02 1.48 8.01
N LEU A 113 -4.25 2.00 8.00
CA LEU A 113 -5.05 2.18 6.79
C LEU A 113 -4.44 3.24 5.86
N MET A 114 -3.88 4.32 6.41
CA MET A 114 -3.14 5.31 5.61
C MET A 114 -1.90 4.68 4.97
N MET A 115 -1.15 3.88 5.73
CA MET A 115 -0.02 3.13 5.18
C MET A 115 -0.46 2.12 4.11
N ALA A 116 -1.58 1.41 4.31
CA ALA A 116 -2.12 0.45 3.34
C ALA A 116 -2.54 1.14 2.04
N ALA A 117 -3.23 2.27 2.15
CA ALA A 117 -3.57 3.10 1.00
C ALA A 117 -2.32 3.63 0.28
N ALA A 118 -1.27 4.00 1.01
CA ALA A 118 0.00 4.42 0.40
C ALA A 118 0.64 3.29 -0.42
N MET A 119 0.66 2.06 0.11
CA MET A 119 1.17 0.89 -0.61
C MET A 119 0.30 0.54 -1.82
N GLY A 120 -1.02 0.71 -1.71
CA GLY A 120 -1.94 0.58 -2.84
C GLY A 120 -1.65 1.58 -3.96
N ALA A 121 -1.42 2.85 -3.60
CA ALA A 121 -1.00 3.87 -4.56
C ALA A 121 0.36 3.56 -5.19
N ALA A 122 1.31 3.01 -4.43
CA ALA A 122 2.61 2.60 -4.99
C ALA A 122 2.48 1.45 -6.01
N ASN A 123 1.47 0.59 -5.87
CA ASN A 123 1.23 -0.55 -6.77
C ASN A 123 0.91 -0.10 -8.21
N THR A 124 0.33 1.10 -8.40
CA THR A 124 0.01 1.62 -9.73
C THR A 124 1.23 2.08 -10.52
N ILE A 125 2.40 2.24 -9.87
CA ILE A 125 3.66 2.66 -10.51
C ILE A 125 4.13 1.65 -11.56
N PHE A 126 3.93 0.36 -11.29
CA PHE A 126 4.39 -0.73 -12.15
C PHE A 126 3.32 -1.21 -13.14
N GLN A 127 2.11 -0.65 -13.10
CA GLN A 127 1.09 -0.97 -14.08
C GLN A 127 1.49 -0.43 -15.45
N ARG A 128 1.78 -1.36 -16.38
CA ARG A 128 1.99 -1.04 -17.80
C ARG A 128 0.70 -0.52 -18.41
N ASP A 129 0.83 0.46 -19.29
CA ASP A 129 -0.27 0.84 -20.17
C ASP A 129 -0.61 -0.36 -21.07
N GLY A 130 -1.74 -1.04 -20.77
CA GLY A 130 -2.35 -2.02 -21.69
C GLY A 130 -2.18 -3.51 -21.38
N GLU A 131 -1.94 -3.93 -20.13
CA GLU A 131 -2.25 -5.33 -19.78
C GLU A 131 -3.77 -5.50 -19.66
N ARG A 132 -4.37 -6.07 -20.71
CA ARG A 132 -5.67 -6.75 -20.69
C ARG A 132 -5.49 -8.13 -20.09
#